data_AF-A0A534TK33-F1
#
_entry.id   AF-A0A534TK33-F1
#
_cell.length_a   1.000
_cell.length_b   1.000
_cell.length_c   1.000
_cell.angle_alpha   90.00
_cell.angle_beta   90.00
_cell.angle_gamma   90.00
#
_symmetry.space_group_name_H-M   'P 1'
#
loop_
_entity.id
_entity.type
_entity.pdbx_description
1 polymer ?
#
loop_
_entity_poly.entity_id
_entity_poly.type
_entity_poly.pdbx_seq_one_letter_code
_entity_poly.pdbx_strand_id
1 'polypeptide(L)'
;MAIIHYDVTFENESPSLNQIKDKLDARMGLRTHLVKDSIESGHEWPHIGRVRESGTFECDECDDSDLEVTVGTTGVRISCVPSSTHPYFRESALAALIDLGGNFEAKLHPFIGKRWTELSPAEKQVGWRTH
;
A
#
# COMPACT_ATOMS: atom_id res chain seq x y z
N MET A 1 18.20 1.02 9.40
CA MET A 1 17.38 1.48 8.27
C MET A 1 15.97 1.71 8.81
N ALA A 2 15.35 2.86 8.57
CA ALA A 2 14.06 3.18 9.19
C ALA A 2 12.91 2.63 8.34
N ILE A 3 12.02 1.84 8.95
CA ILE A 3 10.75 1.45 8.36
C ILE A 3 9.79 2.62 8.52
N ILE A 4 9.02 2.93 7.48
CA ILE A 4 7.92 3.89 7.56
C ILE A 4 6.61 3.13 7.59
N HIS A 5 5.73 3.54 8.49
CA HIS A 5 4.37 3.01 8.62
C HIS A 5 3.37 4.08 8.17
N TYR A 6 2.39 3.66 7.38
CA TYR A 6 1.27 4.49 6.94
C TYR A 6 -0.02 3.81 7.39
N ASP A 7 -0.82 4.52 8.16
CA ASP A 7 -2.10 4.04 8.64
C ASP A 7 -3.23 4.71 7.85
N VAL A 8 -4.09 3.90 7.25
CA VAL A 8 -5.31 4.35 6.58
C VAL A 8 -6.49 3.81 7.38
N THR A 9 -7.37 4.70 7.84
CA THR A 9 -8.51 4.33 8.68
C THR A 9 -9.78 4.18 7.83
N PHE A 10 -10.73 3.38 8.29
CA PHE A 10 -12.00 3.15 7.63
C PHE A 10 -13.13 3.42 8.63
N GLU A 11 -14.19 4.11 8.21
CA GLU A 11 -15.36 4.37 9.08
C GLU A 11 -16.15 3.09 9.37
N ASN A 12 -16.12 2.14 8.44
CA ASN A 12 -16.76 0.84 8.54
C ASN A 12 -15.69 -0.26 8.67
N GLU A 13 -15.90 -1.40 8.02
CA GLU A 13 -14.95 -2.51 8.00
C GLU A 13 -13.82 -2.24 7.00
N SER A 14 -12.57 -2.51 7.40
CA SER A 14 -11.42 -2.44 6.48
C SER A 14 -11.52 -3.49 5.36
N PRO A 15 -11.00 -3.19 4.15
CA PRO A 15 -10.96 -4.17 3.06
C PRO A 15 -10.05 -5.36 3.37
N SER A 16 -10.33 -6.51 2.76
CA SER A 16 -9.46 -7.69 2.79
C SER A 16 -8.19 -7.51 1.94
N LEU A 17 -7.16 -8.31 2.18
CA LEU A 17 -5.93 -8.27 1.39
C LEU A 17 -6.18 -8.47 -0.12
N ASN A 18 -7.12 -9.33 -0.49
CA ASN A 18 -7.44 -9.57 -1.90
C ASN A 18 -8.12 -8.36 -2.55
N GLN A 19 -9.02 -7.68 -1.83
CA GLN A 19 -9.66 -6.46 -2.34
C GLN A 19 -8.64 -5.34 -2.54
N ILE A 20 -7.69 -5.20 -1.62
CA ILE A 20 -6.58 -4.24 -1.73
C ILE A 20 -5.74 -4.57 -2.96
N LYS A 21 -5.37 -5.84 -3.12
CA LYS A 21 -4.60 -6.34 -4.26
C LYS A 21 -5.27 -6.04 -5.60
N ASP A 22 -6.53 -6.44 -5.76
CA ASP A 22 -7.27 -6.25 -7.01
C ASP A 22 -7.38 -4.77 -7.37
N LYS A 23 -7.57 -3.91 -6.37
CA LYS A 23 -7.62 -2.47 -6.56
C LYS A 23 -6.26 -1.89 -6.94
N LEU A 24 -5.19 -2.33 -6.28
CA LEU A 24 -3.83 -1.92 -6.56
C LEU A 24 -3.40 -2.29 -7.98
N ASP A 25 -3.64 -3.53 -8.39
CA ASP A 25 -3.38 -4.03 -9.74
C ASP A 25 -4.15 -3.21 -10.78
N ALA A 26 -5.44 -2.97 -10.55
CA ALA A 26 -6.28 -2.17 -11.45
C ALA A 26 -5.80 -0.72 -11.60
N ARG A 27 -5.33 -0.10 -10.50
CA ARG A 27 -4.78 1.26 -10.50
C ARG A 27 -3.46 1.33 -11.25
N MET A 28 -2.55 0.40 -10.97
CA MET A 28 -1.22 0.43 -11.55
C MET A 28 -1.20 -0.05 -13.00
N GLY A 29 -2.17 -0.87 -13.39
CA GLY A 29 -2.11 -1.63 -14.64
C GLY A 29 -1.03 -2.71 -14.62
N LEU A 30 -0.57 -3.11 -13.44
CA LEU A 30 0.46 -4.13 -13.20
C LEU A 30 -0.12 -5.28 -12.39
N ARG A 31 0.60 -6.40 -12.34
CA ARG A 31 0.24 -7.53 -11.49
C ARG A 31 1.15 -7.56 -10.28
N THR A 32 0.57 -7.43 -9.10
CA THR A 32 1.28 -7.69 -7.83
C THR A 32 1.18 -9.16 -7.45
N HIS A 33 2.15 -9.64 -6.67
CA HIS A 33 2.08 -10.91 -5.96
C HIS A 33 1.67 -10.64 -4.51
N LEU A 34 0.83 -11.51 -3.94
CA LEU A 34 0.41 -11.43 -2.53
C LEU A 34 0.88 -12.69 -1.81
N VAL A 35 1.74 -12.50 -0.82
CA VAL A 35 2.15 -13.54 0.12
C VAL A 35 1.43 -13.28 1.45
N LYS A 36 0.58 -14.20 1.92
CA LYS A 36 -0.13 -14.02 3.19
C LYS A 36 0.70 -14.56 4.35
N ASP A 37 0.76 -13.80 5.42
CA ASP A 37 1.43 -14.20 6.66
C ASP A 37 0.48 -14.98 7.57
N SER A 38 1.08 -15.83 8.41
CA SER A 38 0.37 -16.37 9.57
C SER A 38 0.28 -15.31 10.65
N ILE A 39 -0.93 -15.06 11.15
CA ILE A 39 -1.16 -14.11 12.25
C ILE A 39 -1.58 -14.86 13.52
N GLU A 40 -1.11 -14.38 14.67
CA GLU A 40 -1.64 -14.83 15.95
C GLU A 40 -2.98 -14.17 16.24
N SER A 41 -3.95 -14.96 16.71
CA SER A 41 -5.28 -14.45 16.99
C SER A 41 -5.29 -13.53 18.20
N GLY A 42 -6.03 -12.42 18.11
CA GLY A 42 -6.29 -11.53 19.26
C GLY A 42 -5.32 -10.35 19.38
N HIS A 43 -4.44 -10.16 18.40
CA HIS A 43 -3.59 -8.98 18.34
C HIS A 43 -4.39 -7.73 17.98
N GLU A 44 -4.17 -6.64 18.70
CA GLU A 44 -4.86 -5.36 18.52
C GLU A 44 -3.85 -4.22 18.44
N TRP A 45 -4.00 -3.36 17.42
CA TRP A 45 -3.14 -2.22 17.19
C TRP A 45 -3.92 -0.91 17.37
N PRO A 46 -3.33 0.12 18.02
CA PRO A 46 -4.05 1.36 18.36
C PRO A 46 -4.73 2.07 17.18
N HIS A 47 -4.17 1.97 15.97
CA HIS A 47 -4.62 2.75 14.80
C HIS A 47 -5.45 1.96 13.79
N ILE A 48 -5.39 0.62 13.83
CA ILE A 48 -6.10 -0.23 12.87
C ILE A 48 -7.07 -1.21 13.54
N GLY A 49 -7.09 -1.27 14.86
CA GLY A 49 -7.94 -2.15 15.64
C GLY A 49 -7.42 -3.59 15.67
N ARG A 50 -8.33 -4.56 15.79
CA ARG A 50 -7.97 -5.99 15.87
C ARG A 50 -7.46 -6.48 14.51
N VAL A 51 -6.27 -7.06 14.50
CA VAL A 51 -5.65 -7.61 13.28
C VAL A 51 -6.44 -8.81 12.77
N ARG A 52 -6.75 -8.81 11.48
CA ARG A 52 -7.53 -9.85 10.78
C ARG A 52 -6.75 -10.53 9.67
N GLU A 53 -5.89 -9.80 8.96
CA GLU A 53 -5.01 -10.35 7.93
C GLU A 53 -3.67 -9.63 7.93
N SER A 54 -2.61 -10.32 7.51
CA SER A 54 -1.31 -9.72 7.22
C SER A 54 -0.71 -10.39 5.99
N GLY A 55 0.09 -9.67 5.23
CA GLY A 55 0.83 -10.19 4.10
C GLY A 55 1.72 -9.15 3.45
N THR A 56 2.43 -9.56 2.42
CA THR A 56 3.32 -8.72 1.63
C THR A 56 2.83 -8.67 0.19
N PHE A 57 2.76 -7.46 -0.35
CA PHE A 57 2.64 -7.23 -1.79
C PHE A 57 4.01 -7.05 -2.40
N GLU A 58 4.30 -7.82 -3.44
CA GLU A 58 5.56 -7.81 -4.16
C GLU A 58 5.30 -7.36 -5.61
N CYS A 59 6.17 -6.51 -6.14
CA CYS A 59 6.06 -5.98 -7.49
C CYS A 59 7.43 -5.92 -8.20
N ASP A 60 7.70 -6.95 -9.01
CA ASP A 60 8.90 -7.10 -9.83
C ASP A 60 9.13 -5.90 -10.77
N GLU A 61 8.04 -5.40 -11.36
CA GLU A 61 8.09 -4.29 -12.34
C GLU A 61 8.40 -2.93 -11.71
N CYS A 62 8.23 -2.80 -10.39
CA CYS A 62 8.53 -1.58 -9.64
C CYS A 62 9.84 -1.77 -8.86
N ASP A 63 10.92 -2.10 -9.55
CA ASP A 63 12.26 -2.32 -8.96
C ASP A 63 12.26 -3.39 -7.86
N ASP A 64 11.58 -4.52 -8.08
CA ASP A 64 11.49 -5.64 -7.13
C ASP A 64 11.08 -5.18 -5.71
N SER A 65 10.05 -4.33 -5.66
CA SER A 65 9.63 -3.68 -4.42
C SER A 65 8.62 -4.48 -3.63
N ASP A 66 8.81 -4.43 -2.30
CA ASP A 66 7.91 -5.06 -1.33
C ASP A 66 7.18 -4.02 -0.47
N LEU A 67 5.93 -4.37 -0.12
CA LEU A 67 5.06 -3.64 0.80
C LEU A 67 4.41 -4.60 1.78
N GLU A 68 4.77 -4.49 3.06
CA GLU A 68 4.09 -5.22 4.12
C GLU A 68 2.75 -4.53 4.42
N VAL A 69 1.68 -5.31 4.53
CA VAL A 69 0.33 -4.82 4.77
C VAL A 69 -0.33 -5.60 5.89
N THR A 70 -0.79 -4.88 6.92
CA THR A 70 -1.56 -5.44 8.03
C THR A 70 -2.95 -4.85 8.03
N VAL A 71 -3.96 -5.71 7.89
CA VAL A 71 -5.38 -5.34 7.89
C VAL A 71 -5.95 -5.55 9.28
N GLY A 72 -6.45 -4.47 9.87
CA GLY A 72 -7.21 -4.51 11.10
C GLY A 72 -8.72 -4.44 10.86
N THR A 73 -9.49 -4.26 11.93
CA THR A 73 -10.95 -4.08 11.87
C THR A 73 -11.36 -2.71 11.36
N THR A 74 -10.61 -1.66 11.74
CA THR A 74 -10.95 -0.25 11.50
C THR A 74 -9.86 0.51 10.75
N GLY A 75 -8.77 -0.16 10.39
CA GLY A 75 -7.74 0.41 9.53
C GLY A 75 -6.91 -0.62 8.81
N VAL A 76 -5.99 -0.13 7.98
CA VAL A 76 -4.94 -0.89 7.30
C VAL A 76 -3.62 -0.15 7.49
N ARG A 77 -2.58 -0.87 7.90
CA ARG A 77 -1.21 -0.35 7.97
C ARG A 77 -0.41 -0.85 6.77
N ILE A 78 0.25 0.05 6.07
CA ILE A 78 1.31 -0.26 5.10
C ILE A 78 2.65 0.03 5.75
N SER A 79 3.55 -0.94 5.75
CA SER A 79 4.93 -0.78 6.22
C SER A 79 5.89 -0.98 5.05
N CYS A 80 6.87 -0.09 4.92
CA CYS A 80 7.84 -0.16 3.83
C CYS A 80 9.21 0.37 4.24
N VAL A 81 10.24 -0.06 3.53
CA VAL A 81 11.60 0.43 3.70
C VAL A 81 11.90 1.41 2.55
N PRO A 82 12.02 2.72 2.81
CA PRO A 82 12.08 3.74 1.76
C PRO A 82 13.27 3.69 0.80
N SER A 83 14.26 2.83 1.06
CA SER A 83 15.41 2.60 0.20
C SER A 83 15.27 1.35 -0.68
N SER A 84 14.31 0.48 -0.42
CA SER A 84 14.03 -0.73 -1.20
C SER A 84 12.61 -0.80 -1.74
N THR A 85 11.74 0.15 -1.37
CA THR A 85 10.39 0.25 -1.91
C THR A 85 10.30 1.46 -2.85
N HIS A 86 9.95 1.20 -4.10
CA HIS A 86 9.71 2.21 -5.12
C HIS A 86 8.55 3.12 -4.69
N PRO A 87 8.73 4.46 -4.68
CA PRO A 87 7.72 5.38 -4.17
C PRO A 87 6.38 5.31 -4.90
N TYR A 88 6.39 5.14 -6.23
CA TYR A 88 5.18 4.89 -7.02
C TYR A 88 4.35 3.72 -6.49
N PHE A 89 5.01 2.59 -6.15
CA PHE A 89 4.31 1.40 -5.68
C PHE A 89 3.64 1.65 -4.33
N ARG A 90 4.41 2.20 -3.38
CA ARG A 90 3.91 2.61 -2.06
C ARG A 90 2.71 3.55 -2.14
N GLU A 91 2.81 4.62 -2.93
CA GLU A 91 1.75 5.62 -3.02
C GLU A 91 0.54 5.11 -3.82
N SER A 92 0.76 4.22 -4.80
CA SER A 92 -0.33 3.53 -5.47
C SER A 92 -1.12 2.63 -4.52
N ALA A 93 -0.45 1.96 -3.58
CA ALA A 93 -1.09 1.17 -2.53
C ALA A 93 -1.91 2.05 -1.56
N LEU A 94 -1.37 3.18 -1.13
CA LEU A 94 -2.12 4.16 -0.33
C LEU A 94 -3.36 4.67 -1.08
N ALA A 95 -3.20 5.00 -2.35
CA ALA A 95 -4.32 5.46 -3.17
C ALA A 95 -5.37 4.37 -3.43
N ALA A 96 -4.95 3.11 -3.55
CA ALA A 96 -5.88 1.98 -3.62
C ALA A 96 -6.73 1.87 -2.36
N LEU A 97 -6.15 2.08 -1.17
CA LEU A 97 -6.89 2.10 0.08
C LEU A 97 -7.87 3.28 0.15
N ILE A 98 -7.47 4.46 -0.31
CA ILE A 98 -8.36 5.63 -0.39
C ILE A 98 -9.55 5.34 -1.31
N ASP A 99 -9.30 4.77 -2.49
CA ASP A 99 -10.39 4.42 -3.41
C ASP A 99 -11.35 3.35 -2.85
N LEU A 100 -10.90 2.54 -1.90
CA LEU A 100 -11.72 1.56 -1.18
C LEU A 100 -12.52 2.18 -0.02
N GLY A 101 -12.47 3.52 0.13
CA GLY A 101 -13.16 4.26 1.18
C GLY A 101 -12.31 4.55 2.41
N GLY A 102 -10.99 4.42 2.31
CA GLY A 102 -10.05 4.73 3.39
C GLY A 102 -9.79 6.23 3.53
N ASN A 103 -9.65 6.68 4.77
CA ASN A 103 -9.27 8.04 5.13
C ASN A 103 -7.77 8.11 5.40
N PHE A 104 -7.07 8.98 4.66
CA PHE A 104 -5.64 9.22 4.79
C PHE A 104 -5.34 10.71 4.60
N GLU A 105 -4.66 11.32 5.58
CA GLU A 105 -4.54 12.78 5.68
C GLU A 105 -3.39 13.39 4.84
N ALA A 106 -2.57 12.58 4.17
CA ALA A 106 -1.44 13.10 3.40
C ALA A 106 -1.73 13.21 1.89
N LYS A 107 -1.12 14.21 1.26
CA LYS A 107 -1.19 14.39 -0.20
C LYS A 107 -0.29 13.36 -0.89
N LEU A 108 -0.86 12.64 -1.85
CA LEU A 108 -0.14 11.72 -2.70
C LEU A 108 0.39 12.43 -3.95
N HIS A 109 1.48 11.92 -4.52
CA HIS A 109 2.13 12.50 -5.69
C HIS A 109 1.22 12.40 -6.93
N PRO A 110 1.06 13.44 -7.76
CA PRO A 110 0.09 13.44 -8.88
C PRO A 110 0.27 12.31 -9.89
N PHE A 111 1.47 11.73 -9.98
CA PHE A 111 1.77 10.63 -10.90
C PHE A 111 1.04 9.31 -10.57
N ILE A 112 0.53 9.11 -9.35
CA ILE A 112 -0.34 7.94 -9.04
C ILE A 112 -1.69 7.97 -9.76
N GLY A 113 -2.01 9.06 -10.44
CA GLY A 113 -3.17 9.15 -11.34
C GLY A 113 -2.97 8.46 -12.69
N LYS A 114 -1.74 8.05 -13.01
CA LYS A 114 -1.37 7.33 -14.24
C LYS A 114 -1.07 5.87 -13.93
N ARG A 115 -1.26 4.99 -14.92
CA ARG A 115 -0.76 3.61 -14.86
C ARG A 115 0.76 3.56 -15.06
N TRP A 116 1.39 2.46 -14.65
CA TRP A 116 2.85 2.31 -14.74
C TRP A 116 3.38 2.42 -16.18
N THR A 117 2.63 1.89 -17.15
CA THR A 117 2.97 1.94 -18.57
C THR A 117 2.80 3.32 -19.19
N GLU A 118 2.05 4.21 -18.53
CA GLU A 118 1.80 5.60 -18.96
C GLU A 118 2.83 6.58 -18.39
N LEU A 119 3.64 6.15 -17.42
CA LEU A 119 4.75 6.93 -16.89
C LEU A 119 5.94 6.90 -17.85
N SER A 120 6.46 8.07 -18.14
CA SER A 120 7.75 8.21 -18.80
C SER A 120 8.90 7.71 -17.90
N PRO A 121 10.05 7.33 -18.47
CA PRO A 121 11.22 6.92 -17.68
C PRO A 121 11.63 7.96 -16.63
N ALA A 122 11.53 9.25 -16.94
CA ALA A 122 11.82 10.33 -16.01
C ALA A 122 10.84 10.34 -14.82
N GLU A 123 9.54 10.13 -15.07
CA GLU A 123 8.51 10.09 -14.02
C GLU A 123 8.70 8.89 -13.06
N LYS A 124 9.19 7.76 -13.58
CA LYS A 124 9.55 6.58 -12.77
C LYS A 124 10.76 6.85 -11.88
N GLN A 125 11.73 7.62 -12.36
CA GLN A 125 12.98 7.92 -11.65
C GLN A 125 12.91 9.13 -10.72
N VAL A 126 11.78 9.85 -10.66
CA VAL A 126 11.65 10.99 -9.74
C VAL A 126 11.86 10.50 -8.31
N GLY A 127 12.66 11.21 -7.53
CA GLY A 127 12.65 11.04 -6.08
C GLY A 127 11.35 11.64 -5.57
N TRP A 128 10.30 10.83 -5.39
CA TRP A 128 8.97 11.26 -4.91
C TRP A 128 8.99 11.70 -3.43
N ARG A 129 10.14 12.17 -2.95
CA ARG A 129 10.40 12.66 -1.59
C ARG A 129 10.38 14.18 -1.57
N THR A 130 9.36 14.84 -2.11
CA THR A 130 9.17 16.28 -1.86
C THR A 130 7.74 16.66 -2.16
N HIS A 131 6.86 16.60 -1.16
CA HIS A 131 5.85 17.63 -0.89
C HIS A 131 5.39 17.52 0.56
#